data_AF-A0A257X101-F1
#
_entry.id   AF-A0A257X101-F1
#
_cell.length_a   1.000
_cell.length_b   1.000
_cell.length_c   1.000
_cell.angle_alpha   90.00
_cell.angle_beta   90.00
_cell.angle_gamma   90.00
#
_symmetry.space_group_name_H-M   'P 1'
#
loop_
_entity.id
_entity.type
_entity.pdbx_description
1 polymer ?
#
loop_
_entity_poly.entity_id
_entity_poly.type
_entity_poly.pdbx_seq_one_letter_code
_entity_poly.pdbx_strand_id
1 'polypeptide(L)'
;MSATHLDDLKQQMEAAVAAQDFETAGKLRDQIESVMHGNMVRGVEPTAQASYFQRQVPGKMGLGTDQQVYAPPPGWTPPKKPDPMTAGHSRGARRRKS
;
A
#
# COMPACT_ATOMS: atom_id res chain seq x y z
N MET A 1 -11.61 28.15 -12.44
CA MET A 1 -10.62 28.84 -13.30
C MET A 1 -9.20 28.32 -13.06
N SER A 2 -9.00 27.01 -12.94
CA SER A 2 -7.69 26.40 -12.63
C SER A 2 -7.06 25.66 -13.80
N ALA A 3 -7.77 25.47 -14.91
CA ALA A 3 -7.26 24.80 -16.10
C ALA A 3 -6.23 25.68 -16.86
N THR A 4 -6.50 26.99 -16.96
CA THR A 4 -5.67 27.93 -17.74
C THR A 4 -4.23 28.01 -17.22
N HIS A 5 -4.05 28.08 -15.91
CA HIS A 5 -2.72 28.23 -15.32
C HIS A 5 -1.81 27.01 -15.51
N LEU A 6 -2.37 25.79 -15.46
CA LEU A 6 -1.61 24.56 -15.67
C LEU A 6 -1.20 24.42 -17.14
N ASP A 7 -2.10 24.77 -18.06
CA ASP A 7 -1.86 24.71 -19.50
C ASP A 7 -0.78 25.72 -19.91
N ASP A 8 -0.78 26.93 -19.32
CA ASP A 8 0.26 27.94 -19.52
C ASP A 8 1.65 27.43 -19.10
N LEU A 9 1.75 26.75 -17.94
CA LEU A 9 3.01 26.19 -17.45
C LEU A 9 3.53 25.07 -18.37
N LYS A 10 2.64 24.22 -18.89
CA LYS A 10 3.01 23.17 -19.84
C LYS A 10 3.54 23.76 -21.14
N GLN A 11 2.88 24.79 -21.67
CA GLN A 11 3.31 25.45 -22.90
C GLN A 11 4.69 26.11 -22.73
N GLN A 12 4.95 26.73 -21.57
CA GLN A 12 6.27 27.29 -21.25
C GLN A 12 7.35 26.21 -21.13
N MET A 13 7.02 25.05 -20.55
CA MET A 13 7.95 23.93 -20.45
C MET A 13 8.31 23.37 -21.83
N GLU A 14 7.33 23.22 -22.73
CA GLU A 14 7.57 22.79 -24.11
C GLU A 14 8.48 23.77 -24.87
N ALA A 15 8.27 25.07 -24.70
CA ALA A 15 9.13 26.09 -25.28
C ALA A 15 10.58 26.02 -24.75
N ALA A 16 10.75 25.82 -23.44
CA ALA A 16 12.07 25.65 -22.82
C ALA A 16 12.80 24.39 -23.32
N VAL A 17 12.08 23.28 -23.47
CA VAL A 17 12.61 22.03 -24.06
C VAL A 17 13.03 22.24 -25.52
N ALA A 18 12.21 22.93 -26.31
CA ALA A 18 12.54 23.26 -27.69
C ALA A 18 13.79 24.15 -27.81
N ALA A 19 14.00 25.03 -26.83
CA ALA A 19 15.20 25.86 -26.70
C ALA A 19 16.41 25.15 -26.05
N GLN A 20 16.26 23.87 -25.67
CA GLN A 20 17.28 23.07 -24.95
C GLN A 20 17.68 23.65 -23.58
N ASP A 21 16.83 24.48 -22.98
CA ASP A 21 17.02 25.02 -21.63
C ASP A 21 16.39 24.08 -20.59
N PHE A 22 17.13 23.04 -20.24
CA PHE A 22 16.64 22.00 -19.33
C PHE A 22 16.58 22.46 -17.87
N GLU A 23 17.32 23.50 -17.50
CA GLU A 23 17.27 24.08 -16.15
C GLU A 23 15.92 24.77 -15.91
N THR A 24 15.45 25.55 -16.88
CA THR A 24 14.12 26.16 -16.78
C THR A 24 13.01 25.15 -16.97
N ALA A 25 13.17 24.17 -17.87
CA ALA A 25 12.20 23.08 -18.02
C ALA A 25 12.04 22.26 -16.74
N GLY A 26 13.14 21.98 -16.01
CA GLY A 26 13.10 21.29 -14.72
C GLY A 26 12.31 22.08 -13.66
N LYS A 27 12.57 23.38 -13.53
CA LYS A 27 11.84 24.25 -12.59
C LYS A 27 10.34 24.31 -12.90
N LEU A 28 9.98 24.38 -14.19
CA LEU A 28 8.59 24.39 -14.63
C LEU A 28 7.90 23.06 -14.34
N ARG A 29 8.60 21.93 -14.52
CA ARG A 29 8.10 20.61 -14.14
C ARG A 29 7.81 20.54 -12.64
N ASP A 30 8.71 20.98 -11.79
CA ASP A 30 8.52 20.97 -10.33
C ASP A 30 7.31 21.84 -9.91
N GLN A 31 7.11 22.98 -10.58
CA GLN A 31 5.93 23.83 -10.37
C GLN A 31 4.63 23.13 -10.79
N ILE A 32 4.62 22.45 -11.94
CA ILE A 32 3.48 21.66 -12.40
C ILE A 32 3.16 20.55 -11.39
N GLU A 33 4.16 19.79 -10.95
CA GLU A 33 4.00 18.74 -9.94
C GLU A 33 3.46 19.32 -8.62
N SER A 34 3.97 20.48 -8.17
CA SER A 34 3.48 21.18 -6.98
C SER A 34 2.00 21.57 -7.10
N VAL A 35 1.57 22.13 -8.23
CA VAL A 35 0.17 22.51 -8.47
C VAL A 35 -0.71 21.27 -8.53
N MET A 36 -0.27 20.20 -9.21
CA MET A 36 -1.03 18.95 -9.29
C MET A 36 -1.18 18.31 -7.90
N HIS A 37 -0.10 18.15 -7.14
CA HIS A 37 -0.11 17.56 -5.81
C HIS A 37 -0.80 18.43 -4.75
N GLY A 38 -0.66 19.76 -4.84
CA GLY A 38 -1.40 20.71 -3.99
C GLY A 38 -2.92 20.63 -4.24
N ASN A 39 -3.33 20.43 -5.50
CA ASN A 39 -4.74 20.21 -5.85
C ASN A 39 -5.24 18.79 -5.50
N MET A 40 -4.36 17.80 -5.31
CA MET A 40 -4.76 16.46 -4.82
C MET A 40 -5.31 16.47 -3.38
N VAL A 41 -5.19 17.59 -2.65
CA VAL A 41 -5.87 17.77 -1.35
C VAL A 41 -7.36 18.12 -1.52
N ARG A 42 -7.81 18.52 -2.72
CA ARG A 42 -9.22 18.86 -3.00
C ARG A 42 -9.77 18.05 -4.19
N GLY A 43 -10.10 16.78 -3.94
CA GLY A 43 -11.08 16.03 -4.73
C GLY A 43 -10.63 15.52 -6.10
N VAL A 44 -9.33 15.25 -6.28
CA VAL A 44 -8.84 14.56 -7.48
C VAL A 44 -8.82 13.06 -7.21
N GLU A 45 -9.48 12.28 -8.08
CA GLU A 45 -9.42 10.82 -8.08
C GLU A 45 -7.96 10.35 -8.07
N PRO A 46 -7.60 9.38 -7.22
CA PRO A 46 -6.22 8.95 -7.10
C PRO A 46 -5.70 8.47 -8.45
N THR A 47 -4.58 9.03 -8.91
CA THR A 47 -3.83 8.47 -10.03
C THR A 47 -3.59 6.99 -9.74
N ALA A 48 -3.84 6.09 -10.70
CA ALA A 48 -3.65 4.65 -10.55
C ALA A 48 -2.22 4.37 -10.05
N GLN A 49 -2.08 4.23 -8.74
CA GLN A 49 -0.81 4.02 -8.08
C GLN A 49 -0.25 2.69 -8.61
N ALA A 50 1.02 2.67 -9.03
CA ALA A 50 1.69 1.43 -9.39
C ALA A 50 1.44 0.40 -8.27
N SER A 51 0.78 -0.71 -8.62
CA SER A 51 0.01 -1.59 -7.74
C SER A 51 0.76 -2.17 -6.54
N TYR A 52 2.08 -2.02 -6.50
CA TYR A 52 2.97 -2.58 -5.48
C TYR A 52 3.14 -1.70 -4.24
N PHE A 53 2.91 -0.39 -4.31
CA PHE A 53 3.10 0.51 -3.16
C PHE A 53 1.79 1.11 -2.69
N GLN A 54 1.21 0.50 -1.66
CA GLN A 54 0.03 1.03 -0.97
C GLN A 54 0.46 2.08 0.07
N ARG A 55 -0.28 3.20 0.13
CA ARG A 55 -0.05 4.22 1.17
C ARG A 55 -0.36 3.65 2.55
N GLN A 56 0.46 4.00 3.53
CA GLN A 56 0.21 3.62 4.91
C GLN A 56 -1.04 4.35 5.43
N VAL A 57 -1.95 3.60 6.06
CA VAL A 57 -3.20 4.12 6.63
C VAL A 57 -2.99 4.38 8.12
N PRO A 58 -3.38 5.56 8.66
CA PRO A 58 -3.38 5.81 10.10
C PRO A 58 -4.14 4.71 10.86
N GLY A 59 -3.53 4.15 11.92
CA GLY A 59 -4.06 3.01 12.67
C GLY A 59 -3.48 1.63 12.29
N LYS A 60 -2.64 1.54 11.25
CA LYS A 60 -1.93 0.31 10.85
C LYS A 60 -0.44 0.29 11.24
N MET A 61 0.03 1.22 12.05
CA MET A 61 1.45 1.35 12.40
C MET A 61 1.68 1.37 13.92
N GLY A 62 2.36 0.35 14.45
CA GLY A 62 2.77 0.26 15.86
C GLY A 62 3.02 -1.18 16.33
N LEU A 63 3.89 -1.37 17.34
CA LEU A 63 3.90 -2.57 18.18
C LEU A 63 2.51 -2.66 18.82
N GLY A 64 1.71 -3.61 18.36
CA GLY A 64 0.26 -3.61 18.62
C GLY A 64 -0.56 -2.90 17.54
N THR A 65 -0.50 -3.40 16.29
CA THR A 65 -1.70 -3.36 15.43
C THR A 65 -2.74 -4.31 16.05
N ASP A 66 -3.23 -3.89 17.21
CA ASP A 66 -3.79 -4.64 18.34
C ASP A 66 -5.01 -5.48 17.98
N GLN A 67 -4.80 -6.61 17.31
CA GLN A 67 -5.76 -7.69 17.36
C GLN A 67 -5.56 -8.43 18.70
N GLN A 68 -6.20 -7.94 19.77
CA GLN A 68 -6.19 -8.59 21.09
C GLN A 68 -6.66 -10.06 21.02
N VAL A 69 -7.46 -10.40 20.02
CA VAL A 69 -8.07 -11.73 19.85
C VAL A 69 -7.93 -12.17 18.40
N TYR A 70 -7.34 -13.35 18.18
CA TYR A 70 -7.28 -14.00 16.87
C TYR A 70 -8.67 -14.07 16.21
N ALA A 71 -8.83 -13.42 15.05
CA ALA A 71 -10.05 -13.51 14.24
C ALA A 71 -9.84 -14.55 13.13
N PRO A 72 -10.56 -15.69 13.16
CA PRO A 72 -10.48 -16.66 12.08
C PRO A 72 -11.11 -16.10 10.81
N PRO A 73 -10.69 -16.58 9.62
CA PRO A 73 -11.26 -16.13 8.36
C PRO A 73 -12.74 -16.54 8.23
N PRO A 74 -13.53 -15.83 7.41
CA PRO A 74 -14.94 -16.17 7.17
C PRO A 74 -15.11 -17.62 6.71
N GLY A 75 -15.98 -18.38 7.37
CA GLY A 75 -16.26 -19.78 7.04
C GLY A 75 -15.32 -20.81 7.70
N TRP A 76 -14.38 -20.38 8.55
CA TRP A 76 -13.54 -21.32 9.30
C TRP A 76 -14.29 -21.93 10.49
N THR A 77 -14.28 -23.26 10.57
CA THR A 77 -14.82 -24.01 11.70
C THR A 77 -13.68 -24.73 12.46
N PRO A 78 -13.52 -24.53 13.77
CA PRO A 78 -12.51 -25.23 14.55
C PRO A 78 -12.77 -26.75 14.57
N PRO A 79 -11.71 -27.59 14.55
CA PRO A 79 -11.88 -29.03 14.66
C PRO A 79 -12.40 -29.41 16.07
N LYS A 80 -13.11 -30.54 16.16
CA LYS A 80 -13.58 -31.08 17.44
C LYS A 80 -12.37 -31.42 18.32
N LYS A 81 -12.42 -31.01 19.60
CA LYS A 81 -11.40 -31.39 20.59
C LYS A 81 -11.32 -32.92 20.66
N PRO A 82 -10.11 -33.51 20.62
CA PRO A 82 -9.96 -34.95 20.78
C PRO A 82 -10.45 -35.38 22.17
N ASP A 83 -10.80 -36.66 22.31
CA ASP A 83 -11.15 -37.24 23.61
C ASP A 83 -9.98 -36.97 24.60
N PRO A 84 -10.23 -36.55 25.86
CA PRO A 84 -9.19 -36.36 26.86
C PRO A 84 -8.25 -37.57 27.02
N MET A 85 -8.71 -38.79 26.73
CA MET A 85 -7.88 -40.01 26.76
C MET A 85 -7.00 -40.21 25.51
N THR A 86 -7.05 -39.29 24.53
CA THR A 86 -6.25 -39.35 23.30
C THR A 86 -4.87 -38.67 23.44
N ALA A 87 -4.62 -37.96 24.54
CA ALA A 87 -3.34 -37.31 24.82
C ALA A 87 -2.35 -38.31 25.46
N GLY A 88 -1.72 -39.18 24.66
CA GLY A 88 -0.72 -40.09 25.23
C GLY A 88 -0.20 -41.26 24.39
N HIS A 89 -0.53 -41.39 23.11
CA HIS A 89 0.06 -42.46 22.29
C HIS A 89 1.05 -41.89 21.28
N SER A 90 2.33 -41.91 21.66
CA SER A 90 3.42 -41.76 20.71
C SER A 90 3.34 -42.89 19.67
N ARG A 91 3.30 -42.53 18.38
CA ARG A 91 3.45 -43.50 17.29
C ARG A 91 4.92 -43.96 17.26
N GLY A 92 5.28 -44.91 18.12
CA GLY A 92 6.64 -45.44 18.10
C GLY A 92 7.15 -46.10 19.37
N ALA A 93 6.36 -46.92 20.07
CA ALA A 93 6.95 -47.87 21.00
C ALA A 93 7.62 -49.00 20.19
N ARG A 94 8.95 -49.07 20.24
CA ARG A 94 9.76 -50.12 19.58
C ARG A 94 9.23 -51.50 19.99
N ARG A 95 8.84 -52.33 19.03
CA ARG A 95 8.59 -53.77 19.27
C ARG A 95 9.86 -54.39 19.88
N ARG A 96 9.82 -54.79 21.15
CA ARG A 96 10.78 -55.76 21.68
C ARG A 96 10.38 -57.11 21.11
N LYS A 97 11.23 -57.64 20.22
CA LYS A 97 11.12 -59.02 19.72
C LYS A 97 11.59 -59.93 20.87
N SER A 98 10.76 -60.91 21.26
CA SER A 98 11.17 -61.99 22.16
C SER A 98 12.15 -62.92 21.46
#